data_AF-A0A1R4HHQ4-F1
#
_entry.id   AF-A0A1R4HHQ4-F1
#
_cell.length_a   1.000
_cell.length_b   1.000
_cell.length_c   1.000
_cell.angle_alpha   90.00
_cell.angle_beta   90.00
_cell.angle_gamma   90.00
#
_symmetry.space_group_name_H-M   'P 1'
#
loop_
_entity.id
_entity.type
_entity.pdbx_description
1 polymer ?
#
loop_
_entity_poly.entity_id
_entity_poly.type
_entity_poly.pdbx_seq_one_letter_code
_entity_poly.pdbx_strand_id
1 'polypeptide(L)'
;MLGFYHDVSFGRESLACDLMEPLRPIMDDWVWQLFRKRELRAEHFSIDQGRCLMNKAGRKCFYAFYESNAAPVRRLLRRYGYALAKRYLAAYTG
;
A
#
# COMPACT_ATOMS: atom_id res chain seq x y z
N MET A 1 14.66 -7.07 -6.43
CA MET A 1 15.00 -5.70 -6.88
C MET A 1 15.77 -4.98 -5.75
N LEU A 2 16.60 -3.99 -6.04
CA LEU A 2 17.36 -3.22 -5.03
C LEU A 2 16.40 -2.70 -3.95
N GLY A 3 16.81 -2.73 -2.68
CA GLY A 3 16.14 -2.09 -1.54
C GLY A 3 17.21 -1.47 -0.65
N PHE A 4 16.87 -0.39 0.04
CA PHE A 4 17.76 0.30 0.98
C PHE A 4 17.44 -0.04 2.43
N TYR A 5 16.17 -0.25 2.76
CA TYR A 5 15.71 -0.58 4.11
C TYR A 5 15.40 -2.07 4.28
N HIS A 6 14.67 -2.66 3.32
CA HIS A 6 14.45 -4.10 3.33
C HIS A 6 15.61 -4.87 2.68
N ASP A 7 15.94 -6.01 3.27
CA ASP A 7 16.86 -6.97 2.65
C ASP A 7 16.43 -7.31 1.22
N VAL A 8 17.43 -7.40 0.37
CA VAL A 8 17.25 -7.83 -1.02
C VAL A 8 17.00 -9.33 -1.01
N SER A 9 15.75 -9.74 -1.24
CA SER A 9 15.41 -11.13 -1.50
C SER A 9 15.07 -11.32 -2.98
N PHE A 10 15.51 -12.45 -3.55
CA PHE A 10 15.25 -12.78 -4.94
C PHE A 10 13.73 -12.85 -5.18
N GLY A 11 13.24 -12.15 -6.22
CA GLY A 11 11.81 -12.05 -6.54
C GLY A 11 11.01 -11.03 -5.72
N ARG A 12 11.61 -10.32 -4.76
CA ARG A 12 10.93 -9.25 -4.00
C ARG A 12 11.18 -7.87 -4.62
N GLU A 13 10.11 -7.09 -4.70
CA GLU A 13 10.13 -5.67 -5.04
C GLU A 13 10.55 -4.80 -3.84
N SER A 14 11.78 -4.98 -3.34
CA SER A 14 12.23 -4.37 -2.08
C SER A 14 12.15 -2.83 -2.09
N LEU A 15 12.54 -2.15 -3.18
CA LEU A 15 12.36 -0.69 -3.30
C LEU A 15 10.88 -0.26 -3.24
N ALA A 16 9.97 -1.03 -3.82
CA ALA A 16 8.55 -0.72 -3.75
C ALA A 16 8.04 -0.85 -2.31
N CYS A 17 8.51 -1.85 -1.55
CA CYS A 17 8.24 -1.94 -0.12
C CYS A 17 8.77 -0.71 0.63
N ASP A 18 10.04 -0.34 0.41
CA ASP A 18 10.66 0.82 1.08
C ASP A 18 9.90 2.12 0.82
N LEU A 19 9.50 2.38 -0.42
CA LEU A 19 8.74 3.58 -0.79
C LEU A 19 7.33 3.61 -0.21
N MET A 20 6.75 2.44 0.08
CA MET A 20 5.42 2.32 0.67
C MET A 20 5.43 2.47 2.20
N GLU A 21 6.55 2.20 2.88
CA GLU A 21 6.63 2.26 4.35
C GLU A 21 6.08 3.57 4.95
N PRO A 22 6.45 4.77 4.46
CA PRO A 22 5.94 6.02 5.02
C PRO A 22 4.44 6.25 4.78
N LEU A 23 3.84 5.50 3.85
CA LEU A 23 2.42 5.59 3.50
C LEU A 23 1.56 4.59 4.29
N ARG A 24 2.17 3.59 4.95
CA ARG A 24 1.43 2.57 5.70
C ARG A 24 0.46 3.12 6.74
N PRO A 25 0.82 4.13 7.57
CA PRO A 25 -0.12 4.66 8.56
C PRO A 25 -1.39 5.26 7.93
N ILE A 26 -1.30 5.78 6.71
CA ILE A 26 -2.47 6.30 5.97
C ILE A 26 -3.38 5.15 5.54
N MET A 27 -2.81 4.04 5.07
CA MET A 27 -3.58 2.85 4.70
C MET A 27 -4.23 2.21 5.92
N ASP A 28 -3.54 2.21 7.07
CA ASP A 28 -4.08 1.67 8.33
C ASP A 28 -5.28 2.49 8.81
N ASP A 29 -5.20 3.83 8.75
CA ASP A 29 -6.35 4.70 9.05
C ASP A 29 -7.52 4.40 8.12
N TRP A 30 -7.29 4.22 6.82
CA TRP A 30 -8.35 3.87 5.86
C TRP A 30 -9.07 2.57 6.23
N VAL A 31 -8.31 1.53 6.54
CA VAL A 31 -8.86 0.24 6.97
C VAL A 31 -9.66 0.42 8.26
N TRP A 32 -9.13 1.17 9.22
CA TRP A 32 -9.83 1.48 10.46
C TRP A 32 -11.16 2.19 10.22
N GLN A 33 -11.19 3.21 9.35
CA GLN A 33 -12.41 3.95 9.02
C GLN A 33 -13.47 3.07 8.34
N LEU A 34 -13.06 2.17 7.43
CA LEU A 34 -13.97 1.24 6.77
C LEU A 34 -14.73 0.36 7.76
N PHE A 35 -14.05 -0.12 8.81
CA PHE A 35 -14.69 -0.89 9.88
C PHE A 35 -15.49 -0.01 10.83
N ARG A 36 -14.94 1.13 11.25
CA ARG A 36 -15.62 2.09 12.15
C ARG A 36 -16.96 2.55 11.59
N LYS A 37 -17.01 2.86 10.28
CA LYS A 37 -18.22 3.28 9.57
C LYS A 37 -19.13 2.11 9.17
N ARG A 38 -18.71 0.87 9.46
CA ARG A 38 -19.41 -0.36 9.07
C ARG A 38 -19.64 -0.46 7.56
N GLU A 39 -18.72 0.09 6.76
CA GLU A 39 -18.66 -0.12 5.31
C GLU A 39 -18.16 -1.55 5.02
N LEU A 40 -17.15 -2.00 5.77
CA LEU A 40 -16.77 -3.41 5.85
C LEU A 40 -17.41 -4.07 7.09
N ARG A 41 -17.90 -5.29 6.93
CA ARG A 41 -18.68 -6.08 7.91
C ARG A 41 -18.32 -7.55 7.78
N ALA A 42 -18.69 -8.37 8.77
CA ALA A 42 -18.38 -9.80 8.77
C ALA A 42 -18.88 -10.52 7.50
N GLU A 43 -20.06 -10.16 6.99
CA GLU A 43 -20.64 -10.70 5.75
C GLU A 43 -19.83 -10.41 4.47
N HIS A 44 -18.86 -9.50 4.52
CA HIS A 44 -17.94 -9.19 3.42
C HIS A 44 -16.71 -10.13 3.39
N PHE A 45 -16.63 -11.07 4.32
CA PHE A 45 -15.53 -12.02 4.45
C PHE A 45 -16.05 -13.47 4.46
N SER A 46 -15.15 -14.38 4.12
CA SER A 46 -15.39 -15.83 4.14
C SER A 46 -14.13 -16.54 4.63
N ILE A 47 -14.30 -17.66 5.33
CA ILE A 47 -13.19 -18.54 5.68
C ILE A 47 -12.99 -19.57 4.57
N ASP A 48 -11.78 -19.63 4.03
CA ASP A 48 -11.36 -20.62 3.03
C ASP A 48 -10.05 -21.28 3.45
N GLN A 49 -10.08 -22.59 3.68
CA GLN A 49 -8.93 -23.39 4.13
C GLN A 49 -8.22 -22.76 5.35
N GLY A 50 -9.00 -22.28 6.33
CA GLY A 50 -8.48 -21.62 7.54
C GLY A 50 -8.05 -20.16 7.35
N ARG A 51 -8.19 -19.57 6.16
CA ARG A 51 -7.83 -18.18 5.86
C ARG A 51 -9.06 -17.28 5.82
N CYS A 52 -8.98 -16.10 6.42
CA CYS A 52 -10.01 -15.08 6.25
C CYS A 52 -9.77 -14.31 4.95
N LEU A 53 -10.67 -14.46 3.98
CA LEU A 53 -10.59 -13.82 2.68
C LEU A 53 -11.75 -12.85 2.49
N MET A 54 -11.48 -11.73 1.83
CA MET A 54 -12.52 -10.80 1.41
C MET A 54 -13.29 -11.38 0.22
N ASN A 55 -14.61 -11.50 0.34
CA ASN A 55 -15.45 -12.05 -0.72
C ASN A 55 -15.72 -11.02 -1.83
N LYS A 56 -16.51 -11.38 -2.85
CA LYS A 56 -16.78 -10.50 -3.99
C LYS A 56 -17.42 -9.16 -3.57
N ALA A 57 -18.35 -9.18 -2.62
CA ALA A 57 -19.02 -7.98 -2.12
C ALA A 57 -18.04 -7.09 -1.34
N GLY A 58 -17.23 -7.69 -0.45
CA GLY A 58 -16.19 -6.99 0.28
C GLY A 58 -15.17 -6.31 -0.63
N ARG A 59 -14.67 -7.02 -1.65
CA ARG A 59 -13.69 -6.47 -2.60
C ARG A 59 -14.26 -5.29 -3.37
N LYS A 60 -15.54 -5.35 -3.76
CA LYS A 60 -16.22 -4.22 -4.42
C LYS A 60 -16.26 -2.99 -3.51
N CYS A 61 -16.61 -3.16 -2.23
CA CYS A 61 -16.62 -2.08 -1.26
C CYS A 61 -15.21 -1.49 -1.05
N PHE A 62 -14.23 -2.34 -0.75
CA PHE A 62 -12.85 -1.90 -0.52
C PHE A 62 -12.24 -1.17 -1.72
N TYR A 63 -12.37 -1.71 -2.94
CA TYR A 63 -11.79 -1.09 -4.12
C TYR A 63 -12.49 0.20 -4.53
N ALA A 64 -13.82 0.31 -4.33
CA ALA A 64 -14.51 1.57 -4.55
C ALA A 64 -13.99 2.66 -3.61
N PHE A 65 -13.87 2.35 -2.32
CA PHE A 65 -13.27 3.25 -1.34
C PHE A 65 -11.83 3.61 -1.71
N TYR A 66 -10.99 2.61 -1.99
CA TYR A 66 -9.59 2.82 -2.31
C TYR A 66 -9.43 3.76 -3.52
N GLU A 67 -10.15 3.51 -4.62
CA GLU A 67 -10.00 4.34 -5.82
C GLU A 67 -10.45 5.78 -5.63
N SER A 68 -11.49 6.01 -4.81
CA SER A 68 -11.91 7.37 -4.45
C SER A 68 -10.90 8.13 -3.59
N ASN A 69 -10.02 7.43 -2.87
CA ASN A 69 -9.08 8.04 -1.91
C ASN A 69 -7.61 7.97 -2.34
N ALA A 70 -7.25 7.11 -3.30
CA ALA A 70 -5.85 6.82 -3.65
C ALA A 70 -5.13 7.91 -4.43
N ALA A 71 -5.83 8.84 -5.06
CA ALA A 71 -5.20 9.83 -5.95
C ALA A 71 -4.11 10.70 -5.27
N PRO A 72 -4.34 11.30 -4.08
CA PRO A 72 -3.32 12.06 -3.37
C PRO A 72 -2.13 11.19 -2.93
N VAL A 73 -2.40 10.00 -2.39
CA VAL A 73 -1.36 9.07 -1.93
C VAL A 73 -0.47 8.60 -3.08
N ARG A 74 -1.07 8.25 -4.23
CA ARG A 74 -0.31 7.89 -5.45
C ARG A 74 0.57 9.04 -5.93
N ARG A 75 0.13 10.29 -5.77
CA ARG A 75 0.94 11.48 -6.10
C ARG A 75 2.13 11.62 -5.14
N LEU A 76 1.91 11.38 -3.85
CA LEU A 76 2.97 11.41 -2.85
C LEU A 76 4.00 10.29 -3.08
N LEU A 77 3.55 9.07 -3.35
CA LEU A 77 4.41 7.94 -3.69
C LEU A 77 5.32 8.27 -4.89
N ARG A 78 4.75 8.85 -5.97
CA ARG A 78 5.56 9.31 -7.12
C ARG A 78 6.60 10.34 -6.70
N ARG A 79 6.25 11.29 -5.83
CA ARG A 79 7.18 12.31 -5.34
C ARG A 79 8.32 11.70 -4.52
N TYR A 80 8.06 10.67 -3.71
CA TYR A 80 9.11 9.92 -3.01
C TYR A 80 10.06 9.25 -4.00
N GLY A 81 9.54 8.59 -5.03
CA GLY A 81 10.36 8.00 -6.10
C GLY A 81 11.25 9.03 -6.79
N TYR A 82 10.70 10.18 -7.21
CA TYR A 82 11.48 11.27 -7.82
C TYR A 82 12.55 11.85 -6.88
N ALA A 83 12.19 12.08 -5.61
CA ALA A 83 13.13 12.62 -4.63
C ALA A 83 14.29 11.66 -4.38
N LEU A 84 14.01 10.36 -4.27
CA LEU A 84 15.04 9.33 -4.12
C LEU A 84 15.95 9.27 -5.33
N ALA A 85 15.40 9.22 -6.55
CA ALA A 85 16.18 9.22 -7.79
C ALA A 85 17.09 10.45 -7.90
N LYS A 86 16.56 11.65 -7.59
CA LYS A 86 17.34 12.90 -7.59
C LYS A 86 18.50 12.85 -6.60
N ARG A 87 18.27 12.32 -5.39
CA ARG A 87 19.32 12.17 -4.36
C ARG A 87 20.39 11.17 -4.79
N TYR A 88 19.98 10.06 -5.37
CA TYR A 88 20.91 9.05 -5.87
C TYR A 88 21.82 9.61 -6.96
N LEU A 89 21.26 10.32 -7.95
CA LEU A 89 22.05 10.97 -9.00
C LEU A 89 23.04 11.98 -8.42
N ALA A 90 22.58 12.88 -7.54
CA ALA A 90 23.44 13.88 -6.91
C ALA A 90 24.62 13.27 -6.13
N ALA A 91 24.47 12.07 -5.56
CA ALA A 91 25.52 11.38 -4.82
C ALA A 91 26.54 10.66 -5.71
N TYR A 92 26.21 10.39 -6.98
CA TYR A 92 27.05 9.60 -7.91
C TYR A 92 27.58 10.40 -9.11
N THR A 93 27.10 11.63 -9.33
CA THR A 93 27.63 12.55 -10.36
C THR A 93 28.40 13.74 -9.77
N GLY A 94 28.77 13.67 -8.49
CA GLY A 94 29.59 14.66 -7.79
C GLY A 94 30.99 14.14 -7.51
#